data_AF-A0A0F4QKU0-F1
#
_entry.id   AF-A0A0F4QKU0-F1
#
_cell.length_a   1.000
_cell.length_b   1.000
_cell.length_c   1.000
_cell.angle_alpha   90.00
_cell.angle_beta   90.00
_cell.angle_gamma   90.00
#
_symmetry.space_group_name_H-M   'P 1'
#
loop_
_entity.id
_entity.type
_entity.pdbx_description
1 polymer ?
#
loop_
_entity_poly.entity_id
_entity_poly.type
_entity_poly.pdbx_seq_one_letter_code
_entity_poly.pdbx_strand_id
1 'polypeptide(L)'
;MNEIEFNVNETLKLTLSQSALQHVLLGDVSERLETKNGKRTGEKEKILKGGMHTVKGFLDLKSSRDDIEHLMFYDSNKYKYWYYARELQNGVINLRLPKDIFQSKAAKLTNFPDENYKSGYLWKTLFPEGWGQNELIDVTTQALQNIDVESTRDGEIVGYALNDDPLKTMRICILHRNGEINSIFPSWTQPCTGNNGKPYSHFDSIGHIISESTLYFDSKHRLKMPPETSLLGEDIVLSNLPYYTPKFIRDREFVGNEDIDSWTIRKNRLLLDFAGNSDDEVIEMTKNYLLDLLIVKDNHLTPKYIYDNHFFDVIFSKEKFNSFHMPQNIIDGINVVSYYDLLHRTNHIKYVLEFLLKNMVTHTGSLDSWNKKRILNTMVEVVLSHHDKSLVSSFLNNLSESPCKRELFVDINCATFDKLDLDVEDVVKEDGMFDFSLINVHLTQQEVACKINHFEYFYKLSLGETYLTIFNQDALESVFEEHHNFNLKSFIAGSLKFTSSRDLMLFSEQFERMVEHMIGENKCNLDESTLLGILKDYYRIQSAQRLRYNLYYKDVIDKDLDYGNPKSKEFIRGTCLKHERLCNQYSIMSFFDSCEKLASYMDFVKLQKEVEKQRENFSKQVPPLPDRNHLKVGT
;
A
#
# COMPACT_ATOMS: atom_id res chain seq x y z
N MET A 1 40.61 -15.37 19.47
CA MET A 1 39.40 -14.82 18.82
C MET A 1 39.07 -13.56 19.58
N ASN A 2 39.02 -12.42 18.91
CA ASN A 2 38.92 -11.13 19.60
C ASN A 2 37.45 -10.88 19.98
N GLU A 3 37.16 -10.99 21.27
CA GLU A 3 35.93 -10.45 21.86
C GLU A 3 36.12 -8.94 22.03
N ILE A 4 35.06 -8.17 21.76
CA ILE A 4 35.07 -6.72 21.95
C ILE A 4 34.29 -6.42 23.22
N GLU A 5 34.94 -5.79 24.19
CA GLU A 5 34.32 -5.42 25.47
C GLU A 5 33.80 -3.98 25.43
N PHE A 6 32.58 -3.78 25.91
CA PHE A 6 31.94 -2.49 26.10
C PHE A 6 31.64 -2.28 27.59
N ASN A 7 32.16 -1.17 28.14
CA ASN A 7 31.79 -0.73 29.49
C ASN A 7 30.62 0.25 29.35
N VAL A 8 29.39 -0.24 29.59
CA VAL A 8 28.18 0.56 29.43
C VAL A 8 28.00 1.53 30.60
N ASN A 9 28.24 1.02 31.81
CA ASN A 9 28.33 1.80 33.04
C ASN A 9 29.15 1.02 34.08
N GLU A 10 29.22 1.51 35.32
CA GLU A 10 30.02 0.89 36.38
C GLU A 10 29.61 -0.56 36.73
N THR A 11 28.38 -0.96 36.43
CA THR A 11 27.81 -2.27 36.81
C THR A 11 27.52 -3.19 35.62
N LEU A 12 27.43 -2.65 34.40
CA LEU A 12 27.11 -3.39 33.18
C LEU A 12 28.28 -3.37 32.20
N LYS A 13 28.90 -4.55 32.04
CA LYS A 13 29.86 -4.85 30.99
C LYS A 13 29.24 -5.80 29.98
N LEU A 14 29.45 -5.51 28.71
CA LEU A 14 28.94 -6.31 27.61
C LEU A 14 30.09 -6.77 26.72
N THR A 15 30.01 -8.00 26.22
CA THR A 15 30.95 -8.54 25.24
C THR A 15 30.24 -8.82 23.91
N LEU A 16 30.91 -8.48 22.80
CA LEU A 16 30.46 -8.84 21.45
C LEU A 16 31.41 -9.90 20.88
N SER A 17 30.90 -11.13 20.73
CA SER A 17 31.62 -12.24 20.14
C SER A 17 31.64 -12.16 18.61
N GLN A 18 32.66 -12.74 17.98
CA GLN A 18 32.72 -12.81 16.51
C GLN A 18 31.52 -13.57 15.92
N SER A 19 31.00 -14.58 16.63
CA SER A 19 29.78 -15.30 16.23
C SER A 19 28.55 -14.41 16.24
N ALA A 20 28.34 -13.59 17.28
CA ALA A 20 27.24 -12.64 17.34
C ALA A 20 27.36 -11.59 16.23
N LEU A 21 28.58 -11.14 15.93
CA LEU A 21 28.80 -10.23 14.81
C LEU A 21 28.48 -10.87 13.46
N GLN A 22 28.87 -12.13 13.22
CA GLN A 22 28.50 -12.85 11.99
C GLN A 22 26.99 -13.09 11.89
N HIS A 23 26.31 -13.36 13.01
CA HIS A 23 24.87 -13.43 13.09
C HIS A 23 24.19 -12.12 12.63
N VAL A 24 24.73 -10.97 13.04
CA VAL A 24 24.24 -9.65 12.58
C VAL A 24 24.55 -9.43 11.10
N LEU A 25 25.79 -9.69 10.67
CA LEU A 25 26.25 -9.43 9.32
C LEU A 25 25.54 -10.31 8.28
N LEU A 26 25.59 -11.62 8.45
CA LEU A 26 25.18 -12.61 7.43
C LEU A 26 23.85 -13.30 7.79
N GLY A 27 23.50 -13.34 9.07
CA GLY A 27 22.38 -14.13 9.57
C GLY A 27 22.69 -15.61 9.69
N ASP A 28 21.80 -16.30 10.39
CA ASP A 28 21.84 -17.75 10.53
C ASP A 28 20.94 -18.38 9.46
N VAL A 29 21.53 -19.15 8.55
CA VAL A 29 20.78 -19.86 7.51
C VAL A 29 20.66 -21.35 7.87
N SER A 30 19.52 -21.94 7.55
CA SER A 30 19.26 -23.38 7.71
C SER A 30 18.62 -23.94 6.45
N GLU A 31 18.56 -25.27 6.33
CA GLU A 31 17.92 -25.94 5.20
C GLU A 31 16.58 -26.54 5.61
N ARG A 32 15.55 -26.35 4.79
CA ARG A 32 14.23 -27.00 4.91
C ARG A 32 13.97 -27.82 3.66
N LEU A 33 13.27 -28.95 3.80
CA LEU A 33 12.80 -29.71 2.64
C LEU A 33 11.66 -28.94 1.96
N GLU A 34 11.79 -28.70 0.66
CA GLU A 34 10.72 -28.11 -0.13
C GLU A 34 9.49 -29.02 -0.11
N THR A 35 8.32 -28.39 -0.04
CA THR A 35 7.03 -29.06 -0.14
C THR A 35 6.32 -28.58 -1.40
N LYS A 36 6.03 -29.50 -2.33
CA LYS A 36 5.19 -29.24 -3.50
C LYS A 36 3.92 -30.07 -3.38
N ASN A 37 2.75 -29.43 -3.52
CA ASN A 37 1.43 -30.07 -3.39
C ASN A 37 1.26 -30.89 -2.10
N GLY A 38 1.74 -30.38 -0.97
CA GLY A 38 1.66 -31.06 0.33
C GLY A 38 2.62 -32.24 0.51
N LYS A 39 3.48 -32.55 -0.46
CA LYS A 39 4.49 -33.62 -0.38
C LYS A 39 5.90 -33.04 -0.39
N ARG A 40 6.78 -33.61 0.45
CA ARG A 40 8.20 -33.23 0.49
C ARG A 40 8.90 -33.74 -0.77
N THR A 41 9.58 -32.87 -1.48
CA THR A 41 10.20 -33.18 -2.79
C THR A 41 11.61 -33.74 -2.67
N GLY A 42 12.19 -33.75 -1.46
CA GLY A 42 13.59 -34.14 -1.23
C GLY A 42 14.59 -33.01 -1.53
N GLU A 43 14.17 -31.99 -2.28
CA GLU A 43 14.91 -30.76 -2.54
C GLU A 43 14.99 -29.94 -1.25
N LYS A 44 16.13 -29.29 -1.03
CA LYS A 44 16.36 -28.44 0.14
C LYS A 44 16.39 -26.99 -0.27
N GLU A 45 15.69 -26.16 0.49
CA GLU A 45 15.68 -24.72 0.34
C GLU A 45 16.34 -24.05 1.56
N LYS A 46 17.08 -22.98 1.33
CA LYS A 46 17.71 -22.19 2.40
C LYS A 46 16.72 -21.22 3.01
N ILE A 47 16.62 -21.21 4.34
CA ILE A 47 15.72 -20.35 5.11
C ILE A 47 16.47 -19.66 6.26
N LEU A 48 16.05 -18.44 6.60
CA LEU A 48 16.62 -17.61 7.65
C LEU A 48 16.11 -18.04 9.04
N LYS A 49 17.02 -18.36 9.94
CA LYS A 49 16.76 -18.74 11.34
C LYS A 49 16.86 -17.57 12.31
N GLY A 50 17.62 -16.54 11.98
CA GLY A 50 17.82 -15.35 12.82
C GLY A 50 18.85 -14.41 12.23
N GLY A 51 18.98 -13.21 12.82
CA GLY A 51 19.99 -12.22 12.41
C GLY A 51 19.73 -11.64 11.02
N MET A 52 20.79 -11.39 10.26
CA MET A 52 20.80 -10.75 8.92
C MET A 52 20.27 -9.32 8.95
N HIS A 53 21.15 -8.39 9.30
CA HIS A 53 20.87 -6.95 9.38
C HIS A 53 21.75 -6.12 8.44
N THR A 54 22.38 -6.74 7.43
CA THR A 54 23.10 -6.00 6.39
C THR A 54 22.62 -6.36 4.99
N VAL A 55 22.82 -5.44 4.05
CA VAL A 55 22.55 -5.66 2.62
C VAL A 55 23.36 -6.84 2.08
N LYS A 56 24.62 -6.97 2.50
CA LYS A 56 25.48 -8.10 2.11
C LYS A 56 24.87 -9.44 2.53
N GLY A 57 24.45 -9.58 3.79
CA GLY A 57 23.82 -10.82 4.27
C GLY A 57 22.55 -11.18 3.49
N PHE A 58 21.75 -10.18 3.11
CA PHE A 58 20.59 -10.42 2.25
C PHE A 58 20.98 -10.86 0.84
N LEU A 59 21.95 -10.20 0.21
CA LEU A 59 22.44 -10.58 -1.11
C LEU A 59 23.03 -12.00 -1.12
N ASP A 60 23.75 -12.39 -0.06
CA ASP A 60 24.26 -13.75 0.11
C ASP A 60 23.12 -14.77 0.20
N LEU A 61 22.05 -14.47 0.97
CA LEU A 61 20.84 -15.31 1.02
C LEU A 61 20.15 -15.40 -0.35
N LYS A 62 19.92 -14.26 -1.02
CA LYS A 62 19.29 -14.18 -2.33
C LYS A 62 20.10 -14.93 -3.39
N SER A 63 21.43 -14.82 -3.40
CA SER A 63 22.29 -15.53 -4.36
C SER A 63 22.15 -17.05 -4.29
N SER A 64 21.67 -17.57 -3.14
CA SER A 64 21.41 -18.98 -2.93
C SER A 64 19.98 -19.42 -3.27
N ARG A 65 19.16 -18.51 -3.81
CA ARG A 65 17.74 -18.69 -4.14
C ARG A 65 17.40 -17.95 -5.44
N ASP A 66 17.14 -18.70 -6.50
CA ASP A 66 16.69 -18.16 -7.80
C ASP A 66 15.18 -17.85 -7.85
N ASP A 67 14.43 -18.27 -6.83
CA ASP A 67 12.97 -18.15 -6.74
C ASP A 67 12.47 -16.84 -6.10
N ILE A 68 13.38 -15.93 -5.75
CA ILE A 68 13.10 -14.63 -5.12
C ILE A 68 13.54 -13.48 -6.05
N GLU A 69 12.60 -12.58 -6.37
CA GLU A 69 12.86 -11.39 -7.18
C GLU A 69 12.34 -10.10 -6.51
N HIS A 70 12.89 -8.95 -6.86
CA HIS A 70 12.35 -7.66 -6.42
C HIS A 70 10.91 -7.50 -6.95
N LEU A 71 10.01 -6.98 -6.11
CA LEU A 71 8.58 -6.85 -6.41
C LEU A 71 8.28 -6.15 -7.76
N MET A 72 9.06 -5.13 -8.12
CA MET A 72 8.94 -4.43 -9.41
C MET A 72 9.20 -5.34 -10.63
N PHE A 73 9.97 -6.41 -10.46
CA PHE A 73 10.34 -7.33 -11.53
C PHE A 73 9.76 -8.74 -11.36
N TYR A 74 9.00 -8.95 -10.29
CA TYR A 74 8.35 -10.20 -9.97
C TYR A 74 7.24 -10.52 -10.98
N ASP A 75 7.29 -11.75 -11.50
CA ASP A 75 6.26 -12.39 -12.30
C ASP A 75 5.86 -13.69 -11.57
N SER A 76 4.61 -13.80 -11.15
CA SER A 76 4.09 -14.98 -10.44
C SER A 76 4.14 -16.27 -11.25
N ASN A 77 4.32 -16.20 -12.57
CA ASN A 77 4.51 -17.37 -13.42
C ASN A 77 5.98 -17.85 -13.46
N LYS A 78 6.93 -17.00 -13.04
CA LYS A 78 8.38 -17.29 -13.07
C LYS A 78 8.95 -17.49 -11.67
N TYR A 79 8.56 -16.66 -10.71
CA TYR A 79 9.14 -16.62 -9.37
C TYR A 79 8.11 -17.06 -8.33
N LYS A 80 8.62 -17.65 -7.24
CA LYS A 80 7.78 -18.11 -6.10
C LYS A 80 7.54 -16.99 -5.09
N TYR A 81 8.53 -16.12 -4.93
CA TYR A 81 8.57 -15.12 -3.88
C TYR A 81 9.04 -13.77 -4.43
N TRP A 82 8.56 -12.69 -3.82
CA TRP A 82 9.09 -11.36 -4.06
C TRP A 82 9.67 -10.75 -2.79
N TYR A 83 10.61 -9.82 -2.92
CA TYR A 83 11.04 -8.93 -1.84
C TYR A 83 10.78 -7.48 -2.20
N TYR A 84 10.66 -6.63 -1.19
CA TYR A 84 10.55 -5.18 -1.38
C TYR A 84 11.49 -4.49 -0.39
N ALA A 85 12.34 -3.58 -0.88
CA ALA A 85 13.30 -2.87 -0.06
C ALA A 85 13.16 -1.37 -0.25
N ARG A 86 13.32 -0.62 0.85
CA ARG A 86 13.20 0.82 0.87
C ARG A 86 14.20 1.45 1.81
N GLU A 87 14.90 2.47 1.34
CA GLU A 87 15.77 3.31 2.14
C GLU A 87 14.95 4.36 2.92
N LEU A 88 15.24 4.52 4.21
CA LEU A 88 14.73 5.58 5.07
C LEU A 88 15.65 6.80 5.00
N GLN A 89 15.17 7.95 5.46
CA GLN A 89 15.90 9.23 5.40
C GLN A 89 17.34 9.23 5.98
N ASN A 90 17.64 8.33 6.92
CA ASN A 90 18.95 8.21 7.56
C ASN A 90 19.78 7.03 7.01
N GLY A 91 19.40 6.47 5.85
CA GLY A 91 20.07 5.36 5.18
C GLY A 91 19.72 3.97 5.71
N VAL A 92 18.96 3.86 6.80
CA VAL A 92 18.44 2.56 7.27
C VAL A 92 17.51 1.97 6.22
N ILE A 93 17.59 0.66 6.00
CA ILE A 93 16.82 0.00 4.96
C ILE A 93 15.75 -0.89 5.59
N ASN A 94 14.50 -0.70 5.18
CA ASN A 94 13.42 -1.62 5.48
C ASN A 94 13.30 -2.65 4.36
N LEU A 95 13.48 -3.92 4.71
CA LEU A 95 13.38 -5.06 3.81
C LEU A 95 12.18 -5.93 4.17
N ARG A 96 11.34 -6.20 3.18
CA ARG A 96 10.18 -7.06 3.25
C ARG A 96 10.45 -8.40 2.56
N LEU A 97 10.22 -9.50 3.28
CA LEU A 97 10.46 -10.87 2.80
C LEU A 97 9.28 -11.80 3.11
N PRO A 98 8.96 -12.79 2.26
CA PRO A 98 7.91 -13.75 2.57
C PRO A 98 8.21 -14.54 3.83
N LYS A 99 7.16 -14.84 4.61
CA LYS A 99 7.26 -15.55 5.88
C LYS A 99 7.87 -16.94 5.71
N ASP A 100 7.65 -17.54 4.56
CA ASP A 100 8.18 -18.87 4.23
C ASP A 100 9.70 -18.92 4.10
N ILE A 101 10.35 -17.77 3.89
CA ILE A 101 11.82 -17.64 3.91
C ILE A 101 12.36 -17.78 5.34
N PHE A 102 11.52 -17.67 6.37
CA PHE A 102 11.94 -17.74 7.77
C PHE A 102 11.64 -19.10 8.39
N GLN A 103 12.52 -19.56 9.28
CA GLN A 103 12.21 -20.67 10.17
C GLN A 103 11.11 -20.25 11.15
N SER A 104 10.18 -21.16 11.49
CA SER A 104 8.96 -20.87 12.25
C SER A 104 9.17 -20.10 13.56
N LYS A 105 10.33 -20.25 14.21
CA LYS A 105 10.71 -19.49 15.41
C LYS A 105 11.15 -18.07 15.08
N ALA A 106 11.98 -17.90 14.06
CA ALA A 106 12.40 -16.60 13.54
C ALA A 106 11.20 -15.78 13.07
N ALA A 107 10.29 -16.44 12.36
CA ALA A 107 9.07 -15.84 11.86
C ALA A 107 8.17 -15.30 12.97
N LYS A 108 8.16 -15.95 14.15
CA LYS A 108 7.40 -15.49 15.31
C LYS A 108 8.00 -14.22 15.91
N LEU A 109 9.33 -14.13 16.02
CA LEU A 109 10.02 -12.97 16.61
C LEU A 109 9.82 -11.70 15.76
N THR A 110 9.82 -11.84 14.44
CA THR A 110 9.59 -10.74 13.49
C THR A 110 8.12 -10.36 13.31
N ASN A 111 7.17 -11.12 13.86
CA ASN A 111 5.74 -10.78 13.87
C ASN A 111 5.38 -9.71 14.92
N PHE A 112 6.34 -9.27 15.75
CA PHE A 112 6.11 -8.29 16.81
C PHE A 112 6.93 -7.00 16.60
N PRO A 113 6.70 -6.20 15.53
CA PRO A 113 7.34 -4.88 15.46
C PRO A 113 6.82 -3.97 16.59
N ASP A 114 5.52 -4.05 16.90
CA ASP A 114 4.86 -3.42 18.05
C ASP A 114 3.62 -4.26 18.51
N GLU A 115 3.79 -5.59 18.58
CA GLU A 115 2.85 -6.62 19.10
C GLU A 115 1.89 -7.40 18.16
N ASN A 116 1.56 -7.03 16.92
CA ASN A 116 0.55 -7.80 16.12
C ASN A 116 0.70 -7.78 14.58
N TYR A 117 1.76 -8.35 14.02
CA TYR A 117 1.90 -8.46 12.56
C TYR A 117 1.54 -9.86 12.02
N LYS A 118 0.55 -9.95 11.11
CA LYS A 118 0.30 -11.13 10.25
C LYS A 118 -0.28 -10.76 8.89
N SER A 119 0.57 -10.25 8.01
CA SER A 119 0.46 -10.58 6.58
C SER A 119 1.50 -11.66 6.26
N GLY A 120 1.35 -12.43 5.18
CA GLY A 120 2.22 -13.58 4.83
C GLY A 120 3.70 -13.27 4.64
N TYR A 121 4.16 -12.07 4.97
CA TYR A 121 5.53 -11.56 4.82
C TYR A 121 5.99 -10.91 6.15
N LEU A 122 7.30 -10.77 6.32
CA LEU A 122 8.00 -10.26 7.50
C LEU A 122 8.94 -9.12 7.12
N TRP A 123 8.98 -8.12 7.99
CA TRP A 123 9.81 -6.94 7.82
C TRP A 123 11.12 -7.11 8.61
N LYS A 124 12.25 -6.67 8.03
CA LYS A 124 13.58 -6.56 8.66
C LYS A 124 14.16 -5.17 8.45
N THR A 125 14.90 -4.68 9.43
CA THR A 125 15.73 -3.48 9.30
C THR A 125 17.16 -3.91 8.98
N LEU A 126 17.76 -3.27 7.98
CA LEU A 126 19.15 -3.43 7.61
C LEU A 126 19.89 -2.11 7.83
N PHE A 127 21.17 -2.22 8.19
CA PHE A 127 22.11 -1.11 8.15
C PHE A 127 22.30 -0.60 6.71
N PRO A 128 22.77 0.66 6.53
CA PRO A 128 22.97 1.25 5.22
C PRO A 128 23.87 0.43 4.28
N GLU A 129 23.71 0.64 2.98
CA GLU A 129 24.48 -0.07 1.94
C GLU A 129 26.01 0.13 2.16
N GLY A 130 26.78 -0.96 2.03
CA GLY A 130 28.24 -0.94 2.20
C GLY A 130 28.76 -1.13 3.63
N TRP A 131 27.90 -1.16 4.66
CA TRP A 131 28.34 -1.33 6.05
C TRP A 131 28.89 -2.74 6.34
N GLY A 132 30.03 -2.79 7.02
CA GLY A 132 30.72 -4.01 7.42
C GLY A 132 30.96 -4.09 8.92
N GLN A 133 31.96 -4.87 9.32
CA GLN A 133 32.27 -5.15 10.73
C GLN A 133 32.64 -3.88 11.51
N ASN A 134 33.48 -3.01 10.95
CA ASN A 134 33.99 -1.84 11.67
C ASN A 134 32.87 -0.83 11.94
N GLU A 135 32.06 -0.53 10.92
CA GLU A 135 30.94 0.40 11.05
C GLU A 135 29.92 -0.07 12.09
N LEU A 136 29.68 -1.39 12.19
CA LEU A 136 28.82 -1.96 13.22
C LEU A 136 29.39 -1.82 14.63
N ILE A 137 30.70 -1.99 14.81
CA ILE A 137 31.34 -1.83 16.12
C ILE A 137 31.27 -0.36 16.53
N ASP A 138 31.53 0.56 15.61
CA ASP A 138 31.49 2.00 15.86
C ASP A 138 30.07 2.46 16.21
N VAL A 139 29.05 2.04 15.44
CA VAL A 139 27.65 2.42 15.72
C VAL A 139 27.17 1.85 17.06
N THR A 140 27.62 0.65 17.42
CA THR A 140 27.30 0.01 18.72
C THR A 140 27.93 0.80 19.86
N THR A 141 29.19 1.21 19.70
CA THR A 141 29.91 2.04 20.69
C THR A 141 29.15 3.34 20.94
N GLN A 142 28.79 4.04 19.87
CA GLN A 142 28.06 5.32 19.97
C GLN A 142 26.68 5.13 20.60
N ALA A 143 25.94 4.09 20.22
CA ALA A 143 24.63 3.80 20.79
C ALA A 143 24.70 3.51 22.30
N LEU A 144 25.71 2.75 22.75
CA LEU A 144 25.92 2.46 24.18
C LEU A 144 26.36 3.69 24.98
N GLN A 145 26.93 4.71 24.32
CA GLN A 145 27.25 6.00 24.95
C GLN A 145 26.04 6.94 25.02
N ASN A 146 25.02 6.74 24.18
CA ASN A 146 23.84 7.60 24.05
C ASN A 146 22.55 6.79 24.24
N ILE A 147 22.42 6.17 25.42
CA ILE A 147 21.31 5.28 25.74
C ILE A 147 20.02 6.07 25.98
N ASP A 148 18.95 5.60 25.37
CA ASP A 148 17.58 5.98 25.68
C ASP A 148 17.08 5.14 26.85
N VAL A 149 17.16 5.71 28.06
CA VAL A 149 16.79 5.02 29.30
C VAL A 149 15.29 4.72 29.35
N GLU A 150 14.45 5.57 28.76
CA GLU A 150 12.99 5.39 28.77
C GLU A 150 12.57 4.24 27.85
N SER A 151 13.27 4.07 26.72
CA SER A 151 12.99 2.99 25.76
C SER A 151 13.66 1.65 26.09
N THR A 152 14.69 1.65 26.95
CA THR A 152 15.47 0.45 27.31
C THR A 152 14.70 -0.49 28.25
N ARG A 153 14.89 -1.81 28.07
CA ARG A 153 14.21 -2.87 28.84
C ARG A 153 15.19 -3.97 29.23
N ASP A 154 14.76 -4.88 30.12
CA ASP A 154 15.60 -6.01 30.50
C ASP A 154 15.95 -6.89 29.28
N GLY A 155 17.25 -7.04 29.00
CA GLY A 155 17.78 -7.76 27.84
C GLY A 155 17.78 -6.98 26.51
N GLU A 156 17.36 -5.72 26.49
CA GLU A 156 17.34 -4.84 25.30
C GLU A 156 17.76 -3.41 25.65
N ILE A 157 18.89 -2.96 25.11
CA ILE A 157 19.34 -1.57 25.19
C ILE A 157 18.95 -0.84 23.90
N VAL A 158 18.36 0.33 24.05
CA VAL A 158 18.08 1.25 22.95
C VAL A 158 18.99 2.46 23.06
N GLY A 159 19.66 2.84 21.97
CA GLY A 159 20.52 4.02 21.94
C GLY A 159 20.58 4.69 20.57
N TYR A 160 21.25 5.83 20.51
CA TYR A 160 21.39 6.63 19.29
C TYR A 160 22.85 6.72 18.83
N ALA A 161 23.06 6.67 17.53
CA ALA A 161 24.38 6.82 16.90
C ALA A 161 24.32 7.82 15.75
N LEU A 162 25.50 8.30 15.31
CA LEU A 162 25.67 9.34 14.29
C LEU A 162 24.97 10.65 14.67
N ASN A 163 25.03 11.02 15.96
CA ASN A 163 24.35 12.19 16.51
C ASN A 163 25.00 13.53 16.10
N ASP A 164 26.19 13.46 15.49
CA ASP A 164 26.93 14.62 14.98
C ASP A 164 26.32 15.19 13.68
N ASP A 165 25.61 14.35 12.92
CA ASP A 165 24.84 14.75 11.74
C ASP A 165 23.35 14.43 11.97
N PRO A 166 22.51 15.43 12.31
CA PRO A 166 21.10 15.22 12.58
C PRO A 166 20.35 14.48 11.47
N LEU A 167 20.80 14.57 10.22
CA LEU A 167 20.17 13.91 9.07
C LEU A 167 20.46 12.40 9.03
N LYS A 168 21.54 11.95 9.69
CA LYS A 168 22.00 10.55 9.72
C LYS A 168 21.80 9.87 11.06
N THR A 169 21.34 10.61 12.08
CA THR A 169 21.05 10.05 13.40
C THR A 169 20.25 8.75 13.28
N MET A 170 20.72 7.71 13.95
CA MET A 170 20.18 6.37 13.83
C MET A 170 19.83 5.81 15.21
N ARG A 171 18.62 5.28 15.36
CA ARG A 171 18.20 4.56 16.56
C ARG A 171 18.58 3.09 16.44
N ILE A 172 19.34 2.56 17.39
CA ILE A 172 19.88 1.19 17.42
C ILE A 172 19.27 0.43 18.59
N CYS A 173 18.89 -0.84 18.34
CA CYS A 173 18.53 -1.81 19.35
C CYS A 173 19.69 -2.82 19.53
N ILE A 174 20.07 -3.08 20.79
CA ILE A 174 21.12 -4.01 21.19
C ILE A 174 20.51 -5.05 22.13
N LEU A 175 20.38 -6.29 21.66
CA LEU A 175 19.88 -7.40 22.45
C LEU A 175 21.02 -8.09 23.16
N HIS A 176 20.90 -8.27 24.48
CA HIS A 176 21.94 -8.88 25.29
C HIS A 176 21.37 -9.87 26.31
N ARG A 177 22.20 -10.81 26.75
CA ARG A 177 21.86 -11.78 27.81
C ARG A 177 23.12 -12.23 28.51
N ASN A 178 23.09 -12.28 29.85
CA ASN A 178 24.21 -12.74 30.67
C ASN A 178 25.56 -12.05 30.37
N GLY A 179 25.52 -10.75 30.04
CA GLY A 179 26.73 -9.98 29.70
C GLY A 179 27.22 -10.13 28.26
N GLU A 180 26.56 -10.92 27.40
CA GLU A 180 26.91 -11.05 25.97
C GLU A 180 25.86 -10.36 25.09
N ILE A 181 26.33 -9.60 24.09
CA ILE A 181 25.49 -9.05 23.02
C ILE A 181 25.18 -10.15 22.02
N ASN A 182 23.89 -10.45 21.85
CA ASN A 182 23.41 -11.51 20.94
C ASN A 182 23.08 -10.96 19.54
N SER A 183 22.61 -9.72 19.45
CA SER A 183 22.24 -9.10 18.17
C SER A 183 22.22 -7.58 18.29
N ILE A 184 22.50 -6.90 17.18
CA ILE A 184 22.47 -5.44 17.04
C ILE A 184 21.75 -5.13 15.73
N PHE A 185 20.80 -4.20 15.73
CA PHE A 185 20.07 -3.79 14.52
C PHE A 185 19.50 -2.38 14.61
N PRO A 186 19.29 -1.69 13.48
CA PRO A 186 18.54 -0.43 13.48
C PRO A 186 17.11 -0.69 13.92
N SER A 187 16.56 0.15 14.79
CA SER A 187 15.17 0.05 15.24
C SER A 187 14.16 0.36 14.11
N TRP A 188 12.92 -0.11 14.26
CA TRP A 188 11.83 0.27 13.35
C TRP A 188 11.45 1.75 13.47
N THR A 189 11.48 2.29 14.68
CA THR A 189 11.10 3.68 14.97
C THR A 189 12.31 4.60 14.81
N GLN A 190 12.85 4.67 13.59
CA GLN A 190 13.93 5.61 13.27
C GLN A 190 13.50 7.06 13.52
N PRO A 191 14.42 7.94 13.99
CA PRO A 191 14.10 9.32 14.30
C PRO A 191 13.67 10.08 13.04
N CYS A 192 12.78 11.07 13.21
CA CYS A 192 12.33 11.93 12.12
C CYS A 192 13.33 13.05 11.79
N THR A 193 14.40 12.75 11.06
CA THR A 193 15.51 13.69 10.84
C THR A 193 15.20 14.92 9.98
N GLY A 194 14.01 15.01 9.38
CA GLY A 194 13.54 16.21 8.67
C GLY A 194 14.18 16.42 7.30
N ASN A 195 14.89 15.42 6.77
CA ASN A 195 15.38 15.43 5.40
C ASN A 195 14.24 15.16 4.40
N ASN A 196 14.50 15.31 3.09
CA ASN A 196 13.57 14.97 2.00
C ASN A 196 13.22 13.46 1.91
N GLY A 197 13.83 12.61 2.76
CA GLY A 197 13.48 11.20 2.88
C GLY A 197 12.27 10.98 3.79
N LYS A 198 11.54 9.89 3.59
CA LYS A 198 10.40 9.53 4.44
C LYS A 198 10.89 8.76 5.69
N PRO A 199 10.48 9.10 6.93
CA PRO A 199 10.68 8.21 8.08
C PRO A 199 9.87 6.93 7.93
N TYR A 200 10.13 5.94 8.79
CA TYR A 200 9.24 4.80 8.91
C TYR A 200 7.81 5.27 9.24
N SER A 201 6.86 4.79 8.45
CA SER A 201 5.42 5.05 8.61
C SER A 201 4.68 3.73 8.76
N HIS A 202 3.68 3.70 9.65
CA HIS A 202 2.85 2.50 9.82
C HIS A 202 2.09 2.14 8.53
N PHE A 203 1.87 3.08 7.61
CA PHE A 203 1.25 2.83 6.31
C PHE A 203 2.18 2.08 5.35
N ASP A 204 3.48 2.34 5.42
CA ASP A 204 4.49 1.71 4.56
C ASP A 204 4.70 0.24 4.92
N SER A 205 4.26 -0.17 6.11
CA SER A 205 4.27 -1.57 6.51
C SER A 205 3.25 -2.44 5.76
N ILE A 206 2.26 -1.83 5.09
CA ILE A 206 1.23 -2.52 4.30
C ILE A 206 1.31 -2.12 2.82
N GLY A 207 1.60 -0.84 2.52
CA GLY A 207 1.77 -0.34 1.16
C GLY A 207 3.19 -0.52 0.63
N HIS A 208 3.37 -1.40 -0.36
CA HIS A 208 4.65 -1.62 -1.04
C HIS A 208 4.82 -0.63 -2.20
N ILE A 209 4.84 0.68 -1.89
CA ILE A 209 4.84 1.75 -2.89
C ILE A 209 6.23 1.90 -3.52
N ILE A 210 6.34 1.66 -4.82
CA ILE A 210 7.54 1.93 -5.61
C ILE A 210 7.77 3.45 -5.67
N SER A 211 8.92 3.89 -5.18
CA SER A 211 9.30 5.30 -5.04
C SER A 211 10.78 5.49 -5.32
N GLU A 212 11.27 6.73 -5.32
CA GLU A 212 12.69 7.03 -5.47
C GLU A 212 13.57 6.38 -4.38
N SER A 213 13.00 6.18 -3.19
CA SER A 213 13.65 5.48 -2.07
C SER A 213 13.62 3.95 -2.18
N THR A 214 13.01 3.38 -3.23
CA THR A 214 12.97 1.93 -3.42
C THR A 214 14.34 1.41 -3.86
N LEU A 215 14.83 0.37 -3.19
CA LEU A 215 16.14 -0.23 -3.44
C LEU A 215 16.02 -1.53 -4.23
N TYR A 216 16.75 -1.59 -5.34
CA TYR A 216 16.75 -2.74 -6.27
C TYR A 216 17.95 -3.66 -6.08
N PHE A 217 18.81 -3.43 -5.08
CA PHE A 217 20.08 -4.14 -4.81
C PHE A 217 20.79 -4.67 -6.07
N ASP A 218 20.66 -5.97 -6.39
CA ASP A 218 21.30 -6.66 -7.52
C ASP A 218 20.58 -6.50 -8.86
N SER A 219 19.33 -6.01 -8.84
CA SER A 219 18.47 -5.79 -10.01
C SER A 219 18.54 -4.34 -10.56
N LYS A 220 19.45 -3.48 -10.04
CA LYS A 220 19.62 -2.07 -10.50
C LYS A 220 19.85 -1.94 -12.02
N HIS A 221 20.52 -2.91 -12.64
CA HIS A 221 20.79 -2.91 -14.09
C HIS A 221 19.51 -3.02 -14.94
N ARG A 222 18.46 -3.67 -14.43
CA ARG A 222 17.18 -3.88 -15.12
C ARG A 222 16.37 -2.60 -15.28
N LEU A 223 16.60 -1.59 -14.45
CA LEU A 223 15.98 -0.26 -14.58
C LEU A 223 16.35 0.45 -15.88
N LYS A 224 17.47 0.06 -16.51
CA LYS A 224 17.93 0.61 -17.79
C LYS A 224 17.45 -0.20 -18.99
N MET A 225 16.85 -1.36 -18.74
CA MET A 225 16.31 -2.21 -19.78
C MET A 225 14.87 -1.80 -20.07
N PRO A 226 14.38 -2.01 -21.31
CA PRO A 226 12.97 -1.88 -21.58
C PRO A 226 12.15 -2.79 -20.63
N PRO A 227 10.91 -2.39 -20.28
CA PRO A 227 10.01 -3.25 -19.51
C PRO A 227 9.90 -4.65 -20.10
N GLU A 228 9.65 -5.67 -19.29
CA GLU A 228 9.31 -6.98 -19.84
C GLU A 228 7.91 -6.92 -20.47
N THR A 229 7.79 -7.34 -21.72
CA THR A 229 6.50 -7.43 -22.39
C THR A 229 6.45 -8.65 -23.29
N SER A 230 5.33 -9.34 -23.24
CA SER A 230 4.90 -10.37 -24.17
C SER A 230 4.21 -9.80 -25.40
N LEU A 231 3.80 -8.52 -25.35
CA LEU A 231 3.05 -7.86 -26.43
C LEU A 231 3.94 -7.34 -27.56
N LEU A 232 5.12 -6.78 -27.28
CA LEU A 232 5.87 -5.94 -28.25
C LEU A 232 7.02 -6.63 -29.03
N GLY A 233 7.23 -7.94 -28.93
CA GLY A 233 8.40 -8.60 -29.57
C GLY A 233 9.73 -8.23 -28.91
N GLU A 234 10.87 -8.46 -29.60
CA GLU A 234 12.22 -8.28 -29.03
C GLU A 234 12.58 -6.81 -28.69
N ASP A 235 11.91 -5.82 -29.28
CA ASP A 235 12.17 -4.39 -29.06
C ASP A 235 10.90 -3.60 -28.72
N ILE A 236 10.88 -2.98 -27.54
CA ILE A 236 9.81 -2.06 -27.13
C ILE A 236 10.01 -0.71 -27.80
N VAL A 237 9.08 -0.35 -28.69
CA VAL A 237 8.88 1.04 -29.10
C VAL A 237 7.51 1.49 -28.58
N LEU A 238 7.49 2.44 -27.66
CA LEU A 238 6.26 2.94 -27.03
C LEU A 238 5.22 3.46 -28.03
N SER A 239 5.65 3.90 -29.23
CA SER A 239 4.75 4.27 -30.33
C SER A 239 3.88 3.13 -30.84
N ASN A 240 4.24 1.87 -30.54
CA ASN A 240 3.56 0.70 -31.06
C ASN A 240 2.43 0.20 -30.15
N LEU A 241 2.30 0.70 -28.92
CA LEU A 241 1.28 0.25 -27.98
C LEU A 241 -0.15 0.23 -28.56
N PRO A 242 -0.58 1.21 -29.39
CA PRO A 242 -1.88 1.12 -30.07
C PRO A 242 -2.06 -0.15 -30.92
N TYR A 243 -1.04 -0.66 -31.59
CA TYR A 243 -1.17 -1.87 -32.41
C TYR A 243 -1.54 -3.11 -31.59
N TYR A 244 -1.09 -3.17 -30.33
CA TYR A 244 -1.29 -4.28 -29.42
C TYR A 244 -2.43 -4.06 -28.43
N THR A 245 -3.04 -2.88 -28.44
CA THR A 245 -4.22 -2.57 -27.61
C THR A 245 -5.47 -3.19 -28.26
N PRO A 246 -6.30 -3.96 -27.52
CA PRO A 246 -7.54 -4.52 -28.04
C PRO A 246 -8.44 -3.49 -28.73
N LYS A 247 -9.06 -3.87 -29.86
CA LYS A 247 -9.82 -2.94 -30.70
C LYS A 247 -10.93 -2.20 -29.94
N PHE A 248 -11.69 -2.90 -29.10
CA PHE A 248 -12.77 -2.28 -28.32
C PHE A 248 -12.27 -1.19 -27.36
N ILE A 249 -11.02 -1.28 -26.92
CA ILE A 249 -10.36 -0.27 -26.08
C ILE A 249 -9.95 0.92 -26.94
N ARG A 250 -9.29 0.68 -28.07
CA ARG A 250 -8.85 1.74 -29.00
C ARG A 250 -10.01 2.60 -29.49
N ASP A 251 -11.12 1.93 -29.80
CA ASP A 251 -12.31 2.55 -30.37
C ASP A 251 -13.25 3.15 -29.31
N ARG A 252 -12.94 2.98 -28.00
CA ARG A 252 -13.75 3.47 -26.87
C ARG A 252 -14.15 4.93 -27.04
N GLU A 253 -15.44 5.21 -26.91
CA GLU A 253 -15.96 6.58 -26.99
C GLU A 253 -15.53 7.41 -25.78
N PHE A 254 -15.22 8.70 -26.03
CA PHE A 254 -14.89 9.63 -24.96
C PHE A 254 -16.09 9.91 -24.06
N VAL A 255 -15.81 10.22 -22.80
CA VAL A 255 -16.79 10.87 -21.92
C VAL A 255 -17.02 12.26 -22.51
N GLY A 256 -18.19 12.45 -23.12
CA GLY A 256 -18.61 13.73 -23.70
C GLY A 256 -19.06 14.71 -22.62
N ASN A 257 -20.11 15.48 -22.91
CA ASN A 257 -20.77 16.34 -21.92
C ASN A 257 -21.87 15.60 -21.13
N GLU A 258 -21.97 14.28 -21.28
CA GLU A 258 -22.95 13.46 -20.54
C GLU A 258 -22.49 13.23 -19.09
N ASP A 259 -23.43 12.89 -18.20
CA ASP A 259 -23.09 12.49 -16.84
C ASP A 259 -22.36 11.14 -16.82
N ILE A 260 -21.52 10.94 -15.79
CA ILE A 260 -20.64 9.77 -15.69
C ILE A 260 -21.40 8.45 -15.57
N ASP A 261 -22.60 8.45 -14.98
CA ASP A 261 -23.39 7.23 -14.81
C ASP A 261 -24.01 6.80 -16.13
N SER A 262 -24.57 7.74 -16.89
CA SER A 262 -25.05 7.52 -18.25
C SER A 262 -23.93 6.99 -19.15
N TRP A 263 -22.74 7.59 -19.08
CA TRP A 263 -21.58 7.11 -19.80
C TRP A 263 -21.22 5.67 -19.39
N THR A 264 -21.19 5.38 -18.09
CA THR A 264 -20.83 4.06 -17.55
C THR A 264 -21.83 2.99 -17.99
N ILE A 265 -23.13 3.27 -17.96
CA ILE A 265 -24.18 2.35 -18.43
C ILE A 265 -24.00 2.05 -19.92
N ARG A 266 -23.80 3.09 -20.75
CA ARG A 266 -23.58 2.91 -22.18
C ARG A 266 -22.30 2.12 -22.44
N LYS A 267 -21.19 2.45 -21.78
CA LYS A 267 -19.92 1.73 -21.89
C LYS A 267 -20.11 0.25 -21.57
N ASN A 268 -20.71 -0.08 -20.44
CA ASN A 268 -20.90 -1.47 -20.02
C ASN A 268 -21.78 -2.25 -21.01
N ARG A 269 -22.79 -1.61 -21.61
CA ARG A 269 -23.57 -2.21 -22.71
C ARG A 269 -22.68 -2.53 -23.92
N LEU A 270 -21.85 -1.58 -24.37
CA LEU A 270 -20.94 -1.78 -25.49
C LEU A 270 -19.92 -2.90 -25.22
N LEU A 271 -19.40 -2.99 -24.00
CA LEU A 271 -18.46 -4.05 -23.59
C LEU A 271 -19.16 -5.42 -23.53
N LEU A 272 -20.40 -5.48 -23.04
CA LEU A 272 -21.21 -6.70 -23.03
C LEU A 272 -21.53 -7.18 -24.45
N ASP A 273 -21.93 -6.25 -25.34
CA ASP A 273 -22.19 -6.54 -26.75
C ASP A 273 -20.92 -7.03 -27.45
N PHE A 274 -19.76 -6.43 -27.16
CA PHE A 274 -18.47 -6.90 -27.68
C PHE A 274 -18.16 -8.32 -27.19
N ALA A 275 -18.30 -8.58 -25.89
CA ALA A 275 -18.05 -9.91 -25.32
C ALA A 275 -18.97 -10.98 -25.94
N GLY A 276 -20.26 -10.70 -26.10
CA GLY A 276 -21.21 -11.65 -26.69
C GLY A 276 -21.01 -11.94 -28.18
N ASN A 277 -20.26 -11.09 -28.90
CA ASN A 277 -19.90 -11.29 -30.30
C ASN A 277 -18.44 -11.76 -30.49
N SER A 278 -17.69 -11.96 -29.40
CA SER A 278 -16.31 -12.42 -29.44
C SER A 278 -16.24 -13.95 -29.41
N ASP A 279 -15.18 -14.52 -29.96
CA ASP A 279 -14.82 -15.93 -29.78
C ASP A 279 -13.72 -16.11 -28.72
N ASP A 280 -13.41 -17.36 -28.39
CA ASP A 280 -12.36 -17.69 -27.41
C ASP A 280 -11.00 -17.09 -27.77
N GLU A 281 -10.66 -16.97 -29.05
CA GLU A 281 -9.37 -16.42 -29.49
C GLU A 281 -9.25 -14.94 -29.14
N VAL A 282 -10.29 -14.15 -29.43
CA VAL A 282 -10.33 -12.71 -29.09
C VAL A 282 -10.29 -12.50 -27.58
N ILE A 283 -10.94 -13.36 -26.80
CA ILE A 283 -10.93 -13.30 -25.34
C ILE A 283 -9.57 -13.68 -24.79
N GLU A 284 -8.91 -14.69 -25.34
CA GLU A 284 -7.56 -15.08 -24.95
C GLU A 284 -6.54 -13.98 -25.28
N MET A 285 -6.68 -13.27 -26.41
CA MET A 285 -5.88 -12.08 -26.71
C MET A 285 -6.10 -10.95 -25.68
N THR A 286 -7.35 -10.72 -25.28
CA THR A 286 -7.68 -9.71 -24.26
C THR A 286 -7.09 -10.10 -22.90
N LYS A 287 -7.17 -11.39 -22.53
CA LYS A 287 -6.52 -11.94 -21.35
C LYS A 287 -5.00 -11.76 -21.42
N ASN A 288 -4.34 -12.10 -22.52
CA ASN A 288 -2.89 -11.93 -22.68
C ASN A 288 -2.46 -10.46 -22.52
N TYR A 289 -3.25 -9.51 -23.01
CA TYR A 289 -3.02 -8.08 -22.76
C TYR A 289 -3.08 -7.73 -21.26
N LEU A 290 -4.03 -8.29 -20.50
CA LEU A 290 -4.16 -8.07 -19.05
C LEU A 290 -3.08 -8.77 -18.22
N LEU A 291 -2.39 -9.76 -18.79
CA LEU A 291 -1.30 -10.50 -18.14
C LEU A 291 0.08 -9.91 -18.47
N ASP A 292 0.14 -8.91 -19.34
CA ASP A 292 1.41 -8.32 -19.75
C ASP A 292 2.01 -7.44 -18.65
N LEU A 293 3.29 -7.64 -18.31
CA LEU A 293 3.92 -6.92 -17.19
C LEU A 293 4.02 -5.41 -17.42
N LEU A 294 4.13 -4.93 -18.68
CA LEU A 294 4.05 -3.51 -18.99
C LEU A 294 2.68 -2.93 -18.56
N ILE A 295 1.61 -3.66 -18.87
CA ILE A 295 0.24 -3.26 -18.52
C ILE A 295 0.01 -3.38 -17.01
N VAL A 296 0.54 -4.42 -16.37
CA VAL A 296 0.28 -4.68 -14.95
C VAL A 296 1.13 -3.81 -14.01
N LYS A 297 2.40 -3.55 -14.35
CA LYS A 297 3.34 -2.84 -13.48
C LYS A 297 3.61 -1.40 -13.89
N ASP A 298 3.58 -1.08 -15.18
CA ASP A 298 3.95 0.24 -15.70
C ASP A 298 2.75 1.07 -16.20
N ASN A 299 1.52 0.70 -15.80
CA ASN A 299 0.29 1.43 -16.15
C ASN A 299 0.19 2.86 -15.63
N HIS A 300 1.10 3.30 -14.75
CA HIS A 300 1.22 4.69 -14.32
C HIS A 300 2.43 5.39 -14.93
N LEU A 301 3.60 4.76 -14.87
CA LEU A 301 4.85 5.36 -15.34
C LEU A 301 4.87 5.55 -16.85
N THR A 302 4.33 4.59 -17.62
CA THR A 302 4.29 4.69 -19.08
C THR A 302 3.40 5.85 -19.53
N PRO A 303 2.13 5.97 -19.09
CA PRO A 303 1.32 7.13 -19.46
C PRO A 303 1.92 8.45 -18.99
N LYS A 304 2.48 8.51 -17.77
CA LYS A 304 3.17 9.71 -17.27
C LYS A 304 4.27 10.17 -18.23
N TYR A 305 5.19 9.27 -18.58
CA TYR A 305 6.28 9.55 -19.51
C TYR A 305 5.78 10.04 -20.87
N ILE A 306 4.73 9.39 -21.40
CA ILE A 306 4.15 9.76 -22.69
C ILE A 306 3.48 11.14 -22.63
N TYR A 307 2.77 11.47 -21.55
CA TYR A 307 2.18 12.80 -21.38
C TYR A 307 3.24 13.89 -21.23
N ASP A 308 4.36 13.60 -20.56
CA ASP A 308 5.45 14.55 -20.41
C ASP A 308 6.18 14.84 -21.74
N ASN A 309 6.34 13.84 -22.61
CA ASN A 309 7.18 13.96 -23.82
C ASN A 309 6.40 14.04 -25.15
N HIS A 310 5.17 13.52 -25.21
CA HIS A 310 4.36 13.35 -26.42
C HIS A 310 2.92 13.85 -26.24
N PHE A 311 2.73 14.87 -25.39
CA PHE A 311 1.41 15.38 -25.01
C PHE A 311 0.44 15.56 -26.20
N PHE A 312 0.83 16.34 -27.20
CA PHE A 312 -0.01 16.65 -28.36
C PHE A 312 -0.37 15.41 -29.19
N ASP A 313 0.55 14.45 -29.31
CA ASP A 313 0.28 13.21 -30.05
C ASP A 313 -0.82 12.38 -29.38
N VAL A 314 -0.90 12.42 -28.05
CA VAL A 314 -1.91 11.69 -27.28
C VAL A 314 -3.24 12.42 -27.29
N ILE A 315 -3.27 13.71 -26.96
CA ILE A 315 -4.55 14.42 -26.77
C ILE A 315 -5.33 14.63 -28.06
N PHE A 316 -4.66 14.66 -29.21
CA PHE A 316 -5.31 14.83 -30.52
C PHE A 316 -5.63 13.52 -31.26
N SER A 317 -5.25 12.37 -30.70
CA SER A 317 -5.57 11.06 -31.29
C SER A 317 -6.38 10.22 -30.31
N LYS A 318 -7.65 9.96 -30.66
CA LYS A 318 -8.54 9.09 -29.87
C LYS A 318 -7.92 7.72 -29.60
N GLU A 319 -7.34 7.12 -30.63
CA GLU A 319 -6.70 5.81 -30.54
C GLU A 319 -5.52 5.83 -29.57
N LYS A 320 -4.61 6.81 -29.70
CA LYS A 320 -3.46 6.93 -28.80
C LYS A 320 -3.89 7.26 -27.37
N PHE A 321 -4.80 8.22 -27.20
CA PHE A 321 -5.40 8.53 -25.90
C PHE A 321 -5.90 7.27 -25.22
N ASN A 322 -6.74 6.49 -25.89
CA ASN A 322 -7.29 5.28 -25.32
C ASN A 322 -6.22 4.23 -25.00
N SER A 323 -5.25 4.04 -25.90
CA SER A 323 -4.16 3.06 -25.71
C SER A 323 -3.29 3.40 -24.50
N PHE A 324 -3.04 4.68 -24.24
CA PHE A 324 -2.25 5.13 -23.08
C PHE A 324 -3.05 5.32 -21.80
N HIS A 325 -4.38 5.24 -21.80
CA HIS A 325 -5.18 5.19 -20.56
C HIS A 325 -5.20 3.77 -19.96
N MET A 326 -4.02 3.23 -19.69
CA MET A 326 -3.82 1.84 -19.28
C MET A 326 -4.68 1.42 -18.07
N PRO A 327 -4.89 2.23 -17.01
CA PRO A 327 -5.76 1.83 -15.93
C PRO A 327 -7.22 1.61 -16.36
N GLN A 328 -7.74 2.45 -17.26
CA GLN A 328 -9.08 2.24 -17.82
C GLN A 328 -9.12 1.00 -18.72
N ASN A 329 -8.03 0.74 -19.44
CA ASN A 329 -7.90 -0.43 -20.30
C ASN A 329 -7.94 -1.74 -19.50
N ILE A 330 -7.33 -1.75 -18.30
CA ILE A 330 -7.43 -2.87 -17.36
C ILE A 330 -8.90 -3.07 -16.91
N ILE A 331 -9.58 -2.00 -16.50
CA ILE A 331 -10.99 -2.04 -16.08
C ILE A 331 -11.89 -2.59 -17.21
N ASP A 332 -11.75 -2.06 -18.42
CA ASP A 332 -12.58 -2.49 -19.56
C ASP A 332 -12.27 -3.93 -19.98
N GLY A 333 -11.00 -4.34 -19.95
CA GLY A 333 -10.59 -5.72 -20.23
C GLY A 333 -11.11 -6.71 -19.19
N ILE A 334 -11.02 -6.39 -17.90
CA ILE A 334 -11.61 -7.19 -16.81
C ILE A 334 -13.11 -7.41 -17.07
N ASN A 335 -13.84 -6.34 -17.42
CA ASN A 335 -15.27 -6.43 -17.70
C ASN A 335 -15.58 -7.30 -18.93
N VAL A 336 -14.84 -7.14 -20.03
CA VAL A 336 -15.04 -7.98 -21.24
C VAL A 336 -14.82 -9.46 -20.95
N VAL A 337 -13.72 -9.81 -20.29
CA VAL A 337 -13.42 -11.20 -19.94
C VAL A 337 -14.49 -11.77 -18.97
N SER A 338 -14.93 -10.97 -18.00
CA SER A 338 -16.01 -11.36 -17.07
C SER A 338 -17.36 -11.55 -17.77
N TYR A 339 -17.75 -10.64 -18.68
CA TYR A 339 -18.99 -10.75 -19.45
C TYR A 339 -18.98 -11.98 -20.35
N TYR A 340 -17.84 -12.29 -20.97
CA TYR A 340 -17.67 -13.53 -21.71
C TYR A 340 -17.86 -14.76 -20.82
N ASP A 341 -17.21 -14.80 -19.66
CA ASP A 341 -17.39 -15.87 -18.68
C ASP A 341 -18.85 -16.02 -18.23
N LEU A 342 -19.60 -14.92 -18.07
CA LEU A 342 -21.03 -14.96 -17.73
C LEU A 342 -21.91 -15.55 -18.85
N LEU A 343 -21.66 -15.15 -20.10
CA LEU A 343 -22.43 -15.59 -21.26
C LEU A 343 -22.12 -17.06 -21.62
N HIS A 344 -20.86 -17.47 -21.51
CA HIS A 344 -20.37 -18.78 -21.96
C HIS A 344 -20.07 -19.77 -20.83
N ARG A 345 -20.21 -19.35 -19.56
CA ARG A 345 -19.94 -20.17 -18.35
C ARG A 345 -18.49 -20.68 -18.28
N THR A 346 -17.52 -19.88 -18.73
CA THR A 346 -16.07 -20.16 -18.67
C THR A 346 -15.43 -19.60 -17.39
N ASN A 347 -14.11 -19.68 -17.20
CA ASN A 347 -13.46 -19.16 -15.97
C ASN A 347 -12.15 -18.40 -16.26
N HIS A 348 -12.08 -17.69 -17.39
CA HIS A 348 -10.87 -16.96 -17.78
C HIS A 348 -10.53 -15.85 -16.77
N ILE A 349 -11.55 -15.18 -16.21
CA ILE A 349 -11.40 -14.07 -15.30
C ILE A 349 -10.68 -14.46 -14.01
N LYS A 350 -10.88 -15.70 -13.53
CA LYS A 350 -10.25 -16.19 -12.31
C LYS A 350 -8.72 -16.08 -12.38
N TYR A 351 -8.14 -16.50 -13.50
CA TYR A 351 -6.69 -16.42 -13.71
C TYR A 351 -6.21 -14.98 -13.85
N VAL A 352 -6.96 -14.13 -14.57
CA VAL A 352 -6.65 -12.70 -14.72
C VAL A 352 -6.61 -12.00 -13.35
N LEU A 353 -7.64 -12.20 -12.52
CA LEU A 353 -7.72 -11.58 -11.19
C LEU A 353 -6.58 -12.05 -10.27
N GLU A 354 -6.28 -13.36 -10.26
CA GLU A 354 -5.17 -13.91 -9.50
C GLU A 354 -3.83 -13.30 -9.93
N PHE A 355 -3.58 -13.24 -11.24
CA PHE A 355 -2.35 -12.67 -11.77
C PHE A 355 -2.22 -11.18 -11.44
N LEU A 356 -3.27 -10.38 -11.64
CA LEU A 356 -3.26 -8.95 -11.33
C LEU A 356 -2.99 -8.72 -9.83
N LEU A 357 -3.69 -9.42 -8.94
CA LEU A 357 -3.50 -9.28 -7.49
C LEU A 357 -2.10 -9.65 -7.03
N LYS A 358 -1.45 -10.63 -7.67
CA LYS A 358 -0.08 -11.08 -7.34
C LYS A 358 1.01 -10.16 -7.91
N ASN A 359 0.78 -9.50 -9.05
CA ASN A 359 1.83 -8.82 -9.80
C ASN A 359 1.73 -7.29 -9.83
N MET A 360 0.55 -6.70 -9.60
CA MET A 360 0.39 -5.24 -9.58
C MET A 360 1.19 -4.59 -8.45
N VAL A 361 1.80 -3.44 -8.76
CA VAL A 361 2.61 -2.63 -7.83
C VAL A 361 2.16 -1.19 -7.87
N THR A 362 2.10 -0.50 -6.72
CA THR A 362 1.70 0.92 -6.64
C THR A 362 2.92 1.82 -6.74
N HIS A 363 2.88 2.86 -7.57
CA HIS A 363 3.89 3.89 -7.72
C HIS A 363 3.53 5.14 -6.92
N THR A 364 4.55 5.90 -6.54
CA THR A 364 4.38 7.22 -5.91
C THR A 364 3.68 8.24 -6.83
N GLY A 365 3.04 9.25 -6.26
CA GLY A 365 2.34 10.32 -7.01
C GLY A 365 0.81 10.28 -6.92
N SER A 366 0.26 9.35 -6.14
CA SER A 366 -1.17 9.25 -5.74
C SER A 366 -2.17 8.95 -6.87
N LEU A 367 -1.97 9.36 -8.12
CA LEU A 367 -2.88 9.02 -9.23
C LEU A 367 -2.92 7.50 -9.47
N ASP A 368 -1.78 6.82 -9.29
CA ASP A 368 -1.73 5.37 -9.39
C ASP A 368 -2.51 4.67 -8.27
N SER A 369 -2.35 5.14 -7.03
CA SER A 369 -3.17 4.71 -5.88
C SER A 369 -4.67 4.86 -6.16
N TRP A 370 -5.07 6.03 -6.66
CA TRP A 370 -6.45 6.32 -7.04
C TRP A 370 -6.97 5.31 -8.08
N ASN A 371 -6.24 5.15 -9.18
CA ASN A 371 -6.62 4.23 -10.25
C ASN A 371 -6.62 2.77 -9.82
N LYS A 372 -5.72 2.36 -8.93
CA LYS A 372 -5.72 1.01 -8.35
C LYS A 372 -6.94 0.73 -7.49
N LYS A 373 -7.41 1.72 -6.72
CA LYS A 373 -8.68 1.57 -5.99
C LYS A 373 -9.83 1.27 -6.97
N ARG A 374 -9.89 1.98 -8.10
CA ARG A 374 -10.89 1.75 -9.16
C ARG A 374 -10.79 0.34 -9.76
N ILE A 375 -9.57 -0.10 -10.09
CA ILE A 375 -9.32 -1.45 -10.61
C ILE A 375 -9.77 -2.51 -9.58
N LEU A 376 -9.36 -2.38 -8.31
CA LEU A 376 -9.69 -3.35 -7.27
C LEU A 376 -11.20 -3.37 -6.96
N ASN A 377 -11.87 -2.22 -6.96
CA ASN A 377 -13.33 -2.16 -6.83
C ASN A 377 -14.03 -2.82 -8.03
N THR A 378 -13.53 -2.63 -9.25
CA THR A 378 -14.04 -3.37 -10.43
C THR A 378 -13.90 -4.88 -10.26
N MET A 379 -12.78 -5.36 -9.70
CA MET A 379 -12.61 -6.78 -9.39
C MET A 379 -13.67 -7.28 -8.41
N VAL A 380 -14.01 -6.49 -7.38
CA VAL A 380 -15.07 -6.84 -6.43
C VAL A 380 -16.43 -7.00 -7.13
N GLU A 381 -16.82 -6.04 -7.97
CA GLU A 381 -18.09 -6.13 -8.71
C GLU A 381 -18.15 -7.36 -9.63
N VAL A 382 -17.03 -7.69 -10.26
CA VAL A 382 -16.91 -8.85 -11.14
C VAL A 382 -17.04 -10.15 -10.35
N VAL A 383 -16.37 -10.30 -9.20
CA VAL A 383 -16.49 -11.54 -8.43
C VAL A 383 -17.88 -11.73 -7.80
N LEU A 384 -18.57 -10.64 -7.45
CA LEU A 384 -19.94 -10.68 -6.94
C LEU A 384 -20.96 -11.09 -8.02
N SER A 385 -20.75 -10.66 -9.26
CA SER A 385 -21.65 -10.95 -10.37
C SER A 385 -21.36 -12.28 -11.07
N HIS A 386 -20.14 -12.82 -10.94
CA HIS A 386 -19.70 -14.05 -11.60
C HIS A 386 -20.58 -15.26 -11.30
N HIS A 387 -20.61 -16.25 -12.22
CA HIS A 387 -21.40 -17.46 -12.03
C HIS A 387 -20.77 -18.47 -11.06
N ASP A 388 -19.44 -18.56 -11.02
CA ASP A 388 -18.72 -19.27 -9.95
C ASP A 388 -18.70 -18.41 -8.68
N LYS A 389 -19.65 -18.69 -7.79
CA LYS A 389 -19.83 -17.99 -6.51
C LYS A 389 -18.67 -18.21 -5.52
N SER A 390 -17.82 -19.21 -5.75
CA SER A 390 -16.62 -19.42 -4.93
C SER A 390 -15.51 -18.41 -5.22
N LEU A 391 -15.63 -17.65 -6.32
CA LEU A 391 -14.64 -16.66 -6.75
C LEU A 391 -14.44 -15.55 -5.71
N VAL A 392 -15.47 -15.20 -4.92
CA VAL A 392 -15.34 -14.23 -3.82
C VAL A 392 -14.33 -14.70 -2.77
N SER A 393 -14.39 -15.97 -2.36
CA SER A 393 -13.42 -16.54 -1.42
C SER A 393 -12.00 -16.56 -2.03
N SER A 394 -11.89 -16.91 -3.32
CA SER A 394 -10.60 -16.90 -4.03
C SER A 394 -10.00 -15.48 -4.11
N PHE A 395 -10.83 -14.47 -4.34
CA PHE A 395 -10.42 -13.07 -4.38
C PHE A 395 -9.87 -12.61 -3.04
N LEU A 396 -10.60 -12.86 -1.94
CA LEU A 396 -10.15 -12.45 -0.60
C LEU A 396 -8.84 -13.14 -0.18
N ASN A 397 -8.65 -14.41 -0.53
CA ASN A 397 -7.37 -15.10 -0.33
C ASN A 397 -6.22 -14.41 -1.08
N ASN A 398 -6.39 -14.14 -2.39
CA ASN A 398 -5.39 -13.45 -3.19
C ASN A 398 -5.15 -11.99 -2.74
N LEU A 399 -6.20 -11.28 -2.35
CA LEU A 399 -6.13 -9.91 -1.83
C LEU A 399 -5.30 -9.86 -0.54
N SER A 400 -5.42 -10.84 0.34
CA SER A 400 -4.68 -10.86 1.62
C SER A 400 -3.15 -10.86 1.44
N GLU A 401 -2.67 -11.37 0.30
CA GLU A 401 -1.26 -11.44 -0.07
C GLU A 401 -0.84 -10.39 -1.11
N SER A 402 -1.80 -9.66 -1.67
CA SER A 402 -1.57 -8.71 -2.75
C SER A 402 -0.66 -7.56 -2.31
N PRO A 403 0.35 -7.18 -3.14
CA PRO A 403 1.21 -6.04 -2.85
C PRO A 403 0.46 -4.69 -2.84
N CYS A 404 -0.68 -4.60 -3.55
CA CYS A 404 -1.48 -3.39 -3.70
C CYS A 404 -2.77 -3.38 -2.88
N LYS A 405 -3.00 -4.35 -1.97
CA LYS A 405 -4.21 -4.43 -1.12
C LYS A 405 -4.50 -3.16 -0.32
N ARG A 406 -3.44 -2.40 0.03
CA ARG A 406 -3.56 -1.09 0.68
C ARG A 406 -4.52 -0.18 -0.07
N GLU A 407 -4.47 -0.16 -1.40
CA GLU A 407 -5.24 0.80 -2.19
C GLU A 407 -6.75 0.52 -2.14
N LEU A 408 -7.15 -0.73 -1.91
CA LEU A 408 -8.55 -1.06 -1.63
C LEU A 408 -8.96 -0.64 -0.21
N PHE A 409 -8.08 -0.88 0.77
CA PHE A 409 -8.31 -0.60 2.20
C PHE A 409 -8.25 0.88 2.57
N VAL A 410 -7.66 1.73 1.72
CA VAL A 410 -7.69 3.19 1.87
C VAL A 410 -9.09 3.66 1.46
N ASP A 411 -9.87 4.08 2.46
CA ASP A 411 -11.20 4.62 2.24
C ASP A 411 -11.11 6.11 1.85
N ILE A 412 -11.88 6.50 0.84
CA ILE A 412 -11.98 7.87 0.33
C ILE A 412 -13.43 8.29 0.53
N ASN A 413 -13.68 9.24 1.43
CA ASN A 413 -15.04 9.69 1.71
C ASN A 413 -15.47 10.74 0.67
N CYS A 414 -16.21 10.33 -0.36
CA CYS A 414 -16.68 11.26 -1.38
C CYS A 414 -17.68 12.28 -0.81
N ALA A 415 -18.32 12.00 0.33
CA ALA A 415 -19.22 12.95 0.98
C ALA A 415 -18.48 14.16 1.61
N THR A 416 -17.15 14.12 1.67
CA THR A 416 -16.34 15.31 1.99
C THR A 416 -16.17 16.22 0.77
N PHE A 417 -16.27 15.70 -0.46
CA PHE A 417 -16.07 16.48 -1.68
C PHE A 417 -17.12 17.57 -1.85
N ASP A 418 -18.39 17.27 -1.52
CA ASP A 418 -19.46 18.27 -1.51
C ASP A 418 -19.14 19.44 -0.58
N LYS A 419 -18.41 19.20 0.52
CA LYS A 419 -18.00 20.24 1.47
C LYS A 419 -16.77 21.02 1.02
N LEU A 420 -15.90 20.39 0.23
CA LEU A 420 -14.73 21.04 -0.37
C LEU A 420 -15.11 21.91 -1.58
N ASP A 421 -16.20 21.57 -2.27
CA ASP A 421 -16.71 22.28 -3.44
C ASP A 421 -17.54 23.52 -3.10
N LEU A 422 -17.86 23.74 -1.82
CA LEU A 422 -18.62 24.92 -1.40
C LEU A 422 -17.76 26.17 -1.44
N ASP A 423 -18.21 27.17 -2.19
CA ASP A 423 -17.76 28.52 -1.94
C ASP A 423 -18.35 29.03 -0.63
N VAL A 424 -17.55 29.82 0.09
CA VAL A 424 -17.95 30.46 1.37
C VAL A 424 -19.26 31.24 1.23
N GLU A 425 -19.56 31.72 0.03
CA GLU A 425 -20.76 32.47 -0.30
C GLU A 425 -22.02 31.60 -0.33
N ASP A 426 -21.92 30.33 -0.72
CA ASP A 426 -23.02 29.36 -0.88
C ASP A 426 -23.51 28.74 0.44
N VAL A 427 -22.76 28.94 1.53
CA VAL A 427 -23.04 28.36 2.86
C VAL A 427 -24.30 28.97 3.53
N VAL A 428 -24.69 30.16 3.09
CA VAL A 428 -25.89 30.87 3.60
C VAL A 428 -26.78 31.17 2.41
N LYS A 429 -28.01 30.63 2.44
CA LYS A 429 -29.02 30.84 1.39
C LYS A 429 -29.37 32.32 1.27
N GLU A 430 -29.97 32.70 0.14
CA GLU A 430 -30.38 34.10 -0.14
C GLU A 430 -31.27 34.72 0.96
N ASP A 431 -31.96 33.88 1.76
CA ASP A 431 -32.80 34.28 2.89
C ASP A 431 -32.02 34.50 4.21
N GLY A 432 -30.69 34.39 4.18
CA GLY A 432 -29.84 34.52 5.37
C GLY A 432 -29.82 33.28 6.26
N MET A 433 -30.51 32.19 5.88
CA MET A 433 -30.52 30.94 6.64
C MET A 433 -29.31 30.08 6.29
N PHE A 434 -28.71 29.51 7.33
CA PHE A 434 -27.63 28.55 7.21
C PHE A 434 -28.14 27.24 6.58
N ASP A 435 -27.44 26.71 5.58
CA ASP A 435 -27.82 25.40 5.02
C ASP A 435 -27.39 24.27 5.96
N PHE A 436 -28.32 23.76 6.77
CA PHE A 436 -28.07 22.66 7.71
C PHE A 436 -27.63 21.35 7.03
N SER A 437 -27.84 21.22 5.71
CA SER A 437 -27.28 20.14 4.90
C SER A 437 -25.74 20.03 5.05
N LEU A 438 -25.07 21.13 5.36
CA LEU A 438 -23.61 21.22 5.50
C LEU A 438 -23.07 20.61 6.79
N ILE A 439 -23.87 20.68 7.87
CA ILE A 439 -23.57 20.03 9.14
C ILE A 439 -23.94 18.54 9.10
N ASN A 440 -24.83 18.13 8.18
CA ASN A 440 -25.20 16.74 8.05
C ASN A 440 -23.99 15.89 7.67
N VAL A 441 -23.80 14.82 8.42
CA VAL A 441 -22.74 13.84 8.23
C VAL A 441 -23.36 12.71 7.42
N HIS A 442 -22.93 12.58 6.17
CA HIS A 442 -23.35 11.48 5.32
C HIS A 442 -22.39 10.33 5.52
N LEU A 443 -22.82 9.34 6.32
CA LEU A 443 -21.97 8.20 6.68
C LEU A 443 -21.79 7.19 5.53
N THR A 444 -22.52 7.36 4.44
CA THR A 444 -22.47 6.55 3.21
C THR A 444 -21.95 7.37 2.04
N GLN A 445 -21.39 6.69 1.04
CA GLN A 445 -20.91 7.35 -0.19
C GLN A 445 -22.01 8.17 -0.89
N GLN A 446 -21.65 9.37 -1.35
CA GLN A 446 -22.50 10.22 -2.18
C GLN A 446 -22.07 10.12 -3.64
N GLU A 447 -23.04 10.26 -4.55
CA GLU A 447 -22.76 10.34 -6.00
C GLU A 447 -22.18 11.72 -6.33
N VAL A 448 -20.87 11.74 -6.62
CA VAL A 448 -20.13 12.96 -6.94
C VAL A 448 -19.28 12.72 -8.18
N ALA A 449 -19.33 13.66 -9.12
CA ALA A 449 -18.40 13.70 -10.25
C ALA A 449 -17.03 14.17 -9.77
N CYS A 450 -16.01 13.31 -9.87
CA CYS A 450 -14.68 13.60 -9.36
C CYS A 450 -13.98 14.70 -10.18
N LYS A 451 -13.52 15.75 -9.50
CA LYS A 451 -12.83 16.91 -10.07
C LYS A 451 -11.36 16.95 -9.65
N ILE A 452 -10.57 17.82 -10.28
CA ILE A 452 -9.13 17.94 -10.00
C ILE A 452 -8.83 18.36 -8.56
N ASN A 453 -9.67 19.22 -7.96
CA ASN A 453 -9.56 19.64 -6.56
C ASN A 453 -9.84 18.47 -5.59
N HIS A 454 -10.71 17.52 -5.95
CA HIS A 454 -10.92 16.29 -5.17
C HIS A 454 -9.66 15.40 -5.20
N PHE A 455 -9.04 15.28 -6.37
CA PHE A 455 -7.77 14.56 -6.49
C PHE A 455 -6.64 15.26 -5.72
N GLU A 456 -6.56 16.59 -5.80
CA GLU A 456 -5.59 17.39 -5.04
C GLU A 456 -5.74 17.15 -3.52
N TYR A 457 -6.97 17.18 -3.01
CA TYR A 457 -7.26 16.84 -1.61
C TYR A 457 -6.75 15.43 -1.25
N PHE A 458 -7.08 14.43 -2.07
CA PHE A 458 -6.59 13.07 -1.90
C PHE A 458 -5.06 12.97 -1.96
N TYR A 459 -4.42 13.69 -2.88
CA TYR A 459 -2.97 13.74 -3.02
C TYR A 459 -2.33 14.30 -1.74
N LYS A 460 -2.83 15.44 -1.23
CA LYS A 460 -2.30 16.07 -0.01
C LYS A 460 -2.45 15.16 1.21
N LEU A 461 -3.58 14.49 1.37
CA LEU A 461 -3.77 13.47 2.41
C LEU A 461 -2.90 12.23 2.21
N SER A 462 -2.51 11.92 0.98
CA SER A 462 -1.69 10.75 0.66
C SER A 462 -0.21 10.96 0.99
N LEU A 463 0.24 12.22 1.14
CA LEU A 463 1.60 12.57 1.56
C LEU A 463 1.98 11.92 2.91
N GLY A 464 3.28 11.71 3.11
CA GLY A 464 3.80 11.10 4.34
C GLY A 464 3.51 11.93 5.59
N GLU A 465 3.46 11.29 6.77
CA GLU A 465 3.13 11.99 8.03
C GLU A 465 4.09 13.14 8.34
N THR A 466 5.34 13.07 7.88
CA THR A 466 6.33 14.16 7.99
C THR A 466 5.87 15.42 7.26
N TYR A 467 5.39 15.28 6.02
CA TYR A 467 4.86 16.41 5.25
C TYR A 467 3.66 17.02 5.96
N LEU A 468 2.71 16.21 6.41
CA LEU A 468 1.53 16.70 7.14
C LEU A 468 1.89 17.35 8.49
N THR A 469 2.94 16.85 9.14
CA THR A 469 3.44 17.39 10.41
C THR A 469 4.11 18.75 10.21
N ILE A 470 4.99 18.86 9.22
CA ILE A 470 5.85 20.04 9.02
C ILE A 470 5.14 21.13 8.20
N PHE A 471 4.47 20.77 7.10
CA PHE A 471 3.91 21.75 6.16
C PHE A 471 2.55 22.27 6.60
N ASN A 472 2.30 23.55 6.35
CA ASN A 472 0.97 24.16 6.44
C ASN A 472 0.22 23.98 5.11
N GLN A 473 -1.02 24.48 5.01
CA GLN A 473 -1.84 24.27 3.81
C GLN A 473 -1.22 24.90 2.55
N ASP A 474 -0.68 26.10 2.65
CA ASP A 474 -0.04 26.79 1.51
C ASP A 474 1.19 26.03 1.00
N ALA A 475 2.00 25.47 1.89
CA ALA A 475 3.13 24.63 1.52
C ALA A 475 2.68 23.31 0.89
N LEU A 476 1.60 22.69 1.38
CA LEU A 476 1.03 21.47 0.76
C LEU A 476 0.47 21.74 -0.64
N GLU A 477 -0.10 22.92 -0.87
CA GLU A 477 -0.54 23.37 -2.19
C GLU A 477 0.63 23.60 -3.13
N SER A 478 1.70 24.26 -2.65
CA SER A 478 2.93 24.46 -3.41
C SER A 478 3.55 23.13 -3.85
N VAL A 479 3.58 22.13 -2.96
CA VAL A 479 4.04 20.76 -3.29
C VAL A 479 3.21 20.16 -4.43
N PHE A 480 1.88 20.29 -4.40
CA PHE A 480 1.04 19.77 -5.46
C PHE A 480 1.33 20.44 -6.81
N GLU A 481 1.45 21.76 -6.83
CA GLU A 481 1.76 22.53 -8.04
C GLU A 481 3.13 22.19 -8.62
N GLU A 482 4.16 22.03 -7.77
CA GLU A 482 5.51 21.67 -8.20
C GLU A 482 5.59 20.27 -8.82
N HIS A 483 4.79 19.32 -8.33
CA HIS A 483 4.81 17.93 -8.79
C HIS A 483 3.91 17.66 -10.00
N HIS A 484 2.99 18.59 -10.34
CA HIS A 484 2.02 18.40 -11.40
C HIS A 484 2.02 19.57 -12.40
N ASN A 485 2.87 19.44 -13.41
CA ASN A 485 2.87 20.34 -14.56
C ASN A 485 1.54 20.28 -15.35
N PHE A 486 1.37 21.18 -16.31
CA PHE A 486 0.17 21.26 -17.15
C PHE A 486 -0.20 19.93 -17.85
N ASN A 487 0.79 19.20 -18.37
CA ASN A 487 0.57 17.93 -19.07
C ASN A 487 0.07 16.85 -18.10
N LEU A 488 0.67 16.76 -16.91
CA LEU A 488 0.26 15.83 -15.87
C LEU A 488 -1.12 16.16 -15.29
N LYS A 489 -1.44 17.43 -15.10
CA LYS A 489 -2.80 17.87 -14.73
C LYS A 489 -3.83 17.47 -15.78
N SER A 490 -3.47 17.54 -17.05
CA SER A 490 -4.32 17.07 -18.16
C SER A 490 -4.50 15.54 -18.14
N PHE A 491 -3.45 14.78 -17.81
CA PHE A 491 -3.54 13.32 -17.62
C PHE A 491 -4.45 12.94 -16.44
N ILE A 492 -4.29 13.64 -15.31
CA ILE A 492 -5.16 13.49 -14.14
C ILE A 492 -6.61 13.78 -14.53
N ALA A 493 -6.88 14.93 -15.15
CA ALA A 493 -8.22 15.29 -15.60
C ALA A 493 -8.81 14.24 -16.56
N GLY A 494 -8.00 13.71 -17.49
CA GLY A 494 -8.40 12.61 -18.37
C GLY A 494 -8.77 11.34 -17.62
N SER A 495 -8.03 10.98 -16.57
CA SER A 495 -8.32 9.83 -15.72
C SER A 495 -9.59 10.03 -14.87
N LEU A 496 -9.78 11.24 -14.32
CA LEU A 496 -10.93 11.57 -13.48
C LEU A 496 -12.25 11.55 -14.25
N LYS A 497 -12.24 11.84 -15.56
CA LYS A 497 -13.41 11.69 -16.43
C LYS A 497 -14.02 10.29 -16.39
N PHE A 498 -13.23 9.27 -16.10
CA PHE A 498 -13.70 7.89 -16.01
C PHE A 498 -14.04 7.46 -14.57
N THR A 499 -13.90 8.34 -13.59
CA THR A 499 -14.08 8.01 -12.17
C THR A 499 -15.44 8.51 -11.68
N SER A 500 -16.24 7.61 -11.12
CA SER A 500 -17.39 7.96 -10.30
C SER A 500 -17.15 7.58 -8.83
N SER A 501 -18.00 8.04 -7.92
CA SER A 501 -17.93 7.64 -6.51
C SER A 501 -18.13 6.13 -6.31
N ARG A 502 -18.79 5.44 -7.24
CA ARG A 502 -18.90 3.96 -7.22
C ARG A 502 -17.54 3.29 -7.36
N ASP A 503 -16.63 3.87 -8.12
CA ASP A 503 -15.25 3.36 -8.22
C ASP A 503 -14.43 3.61 -6.94
N LEU A 504 -14.92 4.46 -6.03
CA LEU A 504 -14.27 4.85 -4.78
C LEU A 504 -14.98 4.30 -3.54
N MET A 505 -15.89 3.33 -3.72
CA MET A 505 -16.66 2.70 -2.66
C MET A 505 -15.77 2.24 -1.49
N LEU A 506 -16.31 2.35 -0.27
CA LEU A 506 -15.63 1.98 0.96
C LEU A 506 -15.38 0.47 1.00
N PHE A 507 -14.23 0.05 1.51
CA PHE A 507 -13.96 -1.38 1.63
C PHE A 507 -14.90 -2.06 2.62
N SER A 508 -15.33 -1.37 3.68
CA SER A 508 -16.31 -1.90 4.64
C SER A 508 -17.62 -2.30 3.96
N GLU A 509 -18.16 -1.44 3.10
CA GLU A 509 -19.40 -1.68 2.37
C GLU A 509 -19.22 -2.81 1.33
N GLN A 510 -18.08 -2.82 0.63
CA GLN A 510 -17.76 -3.89 -0.32
C GLN A 510 -17.57 -5.25 0.39
N PHE A 511 -16.94 -5.24 1.56
CA PHE A 511 -16.72 -6.42 2.36
C PHE A 511 -18.04 -6.99 2.89
N GLU A 512 -18.96 -6.14 3.36
CA GLU A 512 -20.30 -6.55 3.75
C GLU A 512 -21.01 -7.27 2.59
N ARG A 513 -21.04 -6.68 1.40
CA ARG A 513 -21.63 -7.30 0.19
C ARG A 513 -21.01 -8.66 -0.13
N MET A 514 -19.69 -8.79 -0.01
CA MET A 514 -18.99 -10.07 -0.19
C MET A 514 -19.38 -11.11 0.88
N VAL A 515 -19.50 -10.70 2.14
CA VAL A 515 -19.94 -11.57 3.24
C VAL A 515 -21.36 -12.07 3.00
N GLU A 516 -22.28 -11.17 2.66
CA GLU A 516 -23.69 -11.53 2.39
C GLU A 516 -23.80 -12.49 1.21
N HIS A 517 -23.03 -12.25 0.16
CA HIS A 517 -22.96 -13.13 -1.00
C HIS A 517 -22.45 -14.52 -0.64
N MET A 518 -21.33 -14.63 0.09
CA MET A 518 -20.76 -15.92 0.48
C MET A 518 -21.71 -16.74 1.38
N ILE A 519 -22.39 -16.07 2.33
CA ILE A 519 -23.35 -16.71 3.23
C ILE A 519 -24.60 -17.14 2.46
N GLY A 520 -25.17 -16.24 1.64
CA GLY A 520 -26.38 -16.49 0.88
C GLY A 520 -26.23 -17.64 -0.12
N GLU A 521 -25.06 -17.75 -0.75
CA GLU A 521 -24.75 -18.81 -1.72
C GLU A 521 -24.20 -20.10 -1.06
N ASN A 522 -23.95 -20.10 0.25
CA ASN A 522 -23.28 -21.18 0.97
C ASN A 522 -21.94 -21.61 0.31
N LYS A 523 -21.15 -20.61 -0.10
CA LYS A 523 -19.86 -20.78 -0.79
C LYS A 523 -18.73 -20.05 -0.06
N CYS A 524 -18.49 -20.43 1.18
CA CYS A 524 -17.39 -19.88 1.96
C CYS A 524 -16.23 -20.87 2.06
N ASN A 525 -15.14 -20.59 1.34
CA ASN A 525 -13.90 -21.37 1.38
C ASN A 525 -12.73 -20.45 1.73
N LEU A 526 -12.80 -19.86 2.93
CA LEU A 526 -11.79 -18.96 3.47
C LEU A 526 -11.17 -19.57 4.72
N ASP A 527 -9.87 -19.39 4.88
CA ASP A 527 -9.20 -19.76 6.11
C ASP A 527 -9.34 -18.65 7.15
N GLU A 528 -9.53 -19.02 8.42
CA GLU A 528 -9.56 -18.07 9.54
C GLU A 528 -8.33 -17.13 9.54
N SER A 529 -7.18 -17.63 9.09
CA SER A 529 -5.95 -16.84 9.00
C SER A 529 -5.98 -15.74 7.94
N THR A 530 -6.67 -15.95 6.81
CA THR A 530 -6.84 -14.96 5.76
C THR A 530 -7.63 -13.77 6.29
N LEU A 531 -8.79 -14.05 6.92
CA LEU A 531 -9.66 -13.02 7.48
C LEU A 531 -8.99 -12.27 8.63
N LEU A 532 -8.24 -12.96 9.50
CA LEU A 532 -7.43 -12.30 10.52
C LEU A 532 -6.39 -11.35 9.93
N GLY A 533 -5.80 -11.69 8.78
CA GLY A 533 -4.88 -10.81 8.06
C GLY A 533 -5.58 -9.55 7.52
N ILE A 534 -6.71 -9.73 6.83
CA ILE A 534 -7.52 -8.63 6.29
C ILE A 534 -8.00 -7.70 7.40
N LEU A 535 -8.54 -8.26 8.50
CA LEU A 535 -9.00 -7.51 9.66
C LEU A 535 -7.90 -6.61 10.23
N LYS A 536 -6.71 -7.16 10.42
CA LYS A 536 -5.57 -6.42 11.00
C LYS A 536 -5.05 -5.35 10.07
N ASP A 537 -4.93 -5.66 8.78
CA ASP A 537 -4.42 -4.71 7.78
C ASP A 537 -5.40 -3.55 7.57
N TYR A 538 -6.71 -3.84 7.41
CA TYR A 538 -7.73 -2.81 7.25
C TYR A 538 -7.83 -1.93 8.50
N TYR A 539 -7.96 -2.53 9.69
CA TYR A 539 -8.01 -1.78 10.95
C TYR A 539 -6.79 -0.86 11.13
N ARG A 540 -5.59 -1.34 10.80
CA ARG A 540 -4.37 -0.52 10.89
C ARG A 540 -4.38 0.65 9.89
N ILE A 541 -4.78 0.41 8.65
CA ILE A 541 -4.88 1.48 7.65
C ILE A 541 -5.88 2.53 8.10
N GLN A 542 -7.03 2.12 8.61
CA GLN A 542 -8.07 3.03 9.07
C GLN A 542 -7.65 3.82 10.33
N SER A 543 -7.02 3.16 11.31
CA SER A 543 -6.44 3.84 12.48
C SER A 543 -5.38 4.87 12.07
N ALA A 544 -4.57 4.55 11.07
CA ALA A 544 -3.55 5.46 10.57
C ALA A 544 -4.18 6.61 9.74
N GLN A 545 -5.21 6.34 8.92
CA GLN A 545 -5.95 7.38 8.18
C GLN A 545 -6.53 8.44 9.13
N ARG A 546 -7.11 8.00 10.25
CA ARG A 546 -7.59 8.90 11.31
C ARG A 546 -6.51 9.86 11.81
N LEU A 547 -5.27 9.39 11.96
CA LEU A 547 -4.14 10.24 12.30
C LEU A 547 -3.80 11.24 11.18
N ARG A 548 -3.88 10.84 9.91
CA ARG A 548 -3.66 11.76 8.79
C ARG A 548 -4.69 12.88 8.74
N TYR A 549 -5.97 12.58 8.97
CA TYR A 549 -7.00 13.61 9.07
C TYR A 549 -6.65 14.63 10.15
N ASN A 550 -6.25 14.15 11.33
CA ASN A 550 -5.82 15.00 12.43
C ASN A 550 -4.62 15.90 12.07
N LEU A 551 -3.60 15.34 11.40
CA LEU A 551 -2.43 16.11 10.98
C LEU A 551 -2.74 17.10 9.85
N TYR A 552 -3.57 16.72 8.88
CA TYR A 552 -3.97 17.58 7.78
C TYR A 552 -4.81 18.78 8.26
N TYR A 553 -5.68 18.55 9.24
CA TYR A 553 -6.54 19.56 9.87
C TYR A 553 -6.00 20.09 11.20
N LYS A 554 -4.68 20.09 11.41
CA LYS A 554 -4.03 20.48 12.67
C LYS A 554 -4.33 21.92 13.13
N ASP A 555 -4.74 22.79 12.20
CA ASP A 555 -5.14 24.18 12.44
C ASP A 555 -6.50 24.32 13.14
N VAL A 556 -7.34 23.28 13.07
CA VAL A 556 -8.71 23.26 13.61
C VAL A 556 -8.99 22.09 14.56
N ILE A 557 -8.00 21.21 14.78
CA ILE A 557 -8.20 19.95 15.52
C ILE A 557 -8.65 20.12 16.97
N ASP A 558 -8.14 21.16 17.64
CA ASP A 558 -8.40 21.47 19.05
C ASP A 558 -9.35 22.68 19.22
N LYS A 559 -9.99 23.11 18.13
CA LYS A 559 -10.93 24.24 18.13
C LYS A 559 -12.37 23.74 18.12
N ASP A 560 -13.23 24.38 18.90
CA ASP A 560 -14.68 24.19 18.78
C ASP A 560 -15.18 24.81 17.46
N LEU A 561 -16.22 24.22 16.88
CA LEU A 561 -16.87 24.76 15.69
C LEU A 561 -17.60 26.06 16.04
N ASP A 562 -17.20 27.17 15.41
CA ASP A 562 -17.89 28.44 15.54
C ASP A 562 -19.16 28.48 14.67
N TYR A 563 -20.26 27.97 15.23
CA TYR A 563 -21.59 28.02 14.59
C TYR A 563 -22.10 29.46 14.36
N GLY A 564 -21.49 30.47 15.01
CA GLY A 564 -21.79 31.89 14.78
C GLY A 564 -21.14 32.45 13.51
N ASN A 565 -20.13 31.76 12.97
CA ASN A 565 -19.44 32.13 11.74
C ASN A 565 -19.28 30.94 10.78
N PRO A 566 -20.40 30.42 10.23
CA PRO A 566 -20.40 29.26 9.35
C PRO A 566 -19.64 29.46 8.04
N LYS A 567 -19.42 30.72 7.65
CA LYS A 567 -18.69 31.12 6.44
C LYS A 567 -17.16 31.10 6.63
N SER A 568 -16.66 30.89 7.85
CA SER A 568 -15.21 30.84 8.06
C SER A 568 -14.59 29.58 7.44
N LYS A 569 -13.39 29.72 6.85
CA LYS A 569 -12.59 28.56 6.41
C LYS A 569 -12.33 27.58 7.56
N GLU A 570 -12.20 28.09 8.78
CA GLU A 570 -12.03 27.28 9.99
C GLU A 570 -13.27 26.40 10.26
N PHE A 571 -14.48 26.96 10.14
CA PHE A 571 -15.72 26.21 10.31
C PHE A 571 -15.88 25.09 9.27
N ILE A 572 -15.64 25.39 7.99
CA ILE A 572 -15.73 24.41 6.91
C ILE A 572 -14.71 23.28 7.14
N ARG A 573 -13.45 23.63 7.40
CA ARG A 573 -12.38 22.64 7.68
C ARG A 573 -12.66 21.81 8.93
N GLY A 574 -13.15 22.42 10.00
CA GLY A 574 -13.54 21.70 11.21
C GLY A 574 -14.70 20.73 10.96
N THR A 575 -15.66 21.12 10.13
CA THR A 575 -16.79 20.27 9.72
C THR A 575 -16.31 19.09 8.87
N CYS A 576 -15.39 19.32 7.92
CA CYS A 576 -14.74 18.25 7.16
C CYS A 576 -14.00 17.27 8.08
N LEU A 577 -13.20 17.75 9.04
CA LEU A 577 -12.50 16.90 10.01
C LEU A 577 -13.49 16.05 10.83
N LYS A 578 -14.57 16.67 11.33
CA LYS A 578 -15.62 15.95 12.07
C LYS A 578 -16.25 14.85 11.20
N HIS A 579 -16.55 15.15 9.94
CA HIS A 579 -17.13 14.21 8.99
C HIS A 579 -16.19 13.01 8.75
N GLU A 580 -14.93 13.28 8.40
CA GLU A 580 -13.92 12.25 8.12
C GLU A 580 -13.72 11.30 9.31
N ARG A 581 -13.68 11.83 10.54
CA ARG A 581 -13.58 11.02 11.75
C ARG A 581 -14.78 10.10 11.95
N LEU A 582 -15.99 10.61 11.72
CA LEU A 582 -17.23 9.84 11.87
C LEU A 582 -17.36 8.76 10.81
N CYS A 583 -17.04 9.06 9.54
CA CYS A 583 -17.05 8.07 8.46
C CYS A 583 -16.01 6.98 8.68
N ASN A 584 -14.78 7.34 9.12
CA ASN A 584 -13.76 6.36 9.49
C ASN A 584 -14.23 5.44 10.63
N GLN A 585 -14.82 6.00 11.68
CA GLN A 585 -15.39 5.20 12.77
C GLN A 585 -16.52 4.27 12.28
N TYR A 586 -17.45 4.80 11.48
CA TYR A 586 -18.56 4.02 10.93
C TYR A 586 -18.06 2.84 10.07
N SER A 587 -17.10 3.11 9.18
CA SER A 587 -16.52 2.10 8.28
C SER A 587 -15.88 0.95 9.06
N ILE A 588 -15.11 1.26 10.11
CA ILE A 588 -14.48 0.24 10.96
C ILE A 588 -15.53 -0.58 11.71
N MET A 589 -16.56 0.06 12.28
CA MET A 589 -17.61 -0.64 13.03
C MET A 589 -18.44 -1.56 12.12
N SER A 590 -18.88 -1.07 10.96
CA SER A 590 -19.57 -1.88 9.94
C SER A 590 -18.72 -3.07 9.47
N PHE A 591 -17.42 -2.86 9.29
CA PHE A 591 -16.50 -3.93 8.94
C PHE A 591 -16.36 -4.98 10.05
N PHE A 592 -16.30 -4.56 11.32
CA PHE A 592 -16.29 -5.49 12.46
C PHE A 592 -17.57 -6.32 12.54
N ASP A 593 -18.73 -5.70 12.33
CA ASP A 593 -20.02 -6.40 12.33
C ASP A 593 -20.07 -7.45 11.20
N SER A 594 -19.53 -7.11 10.02
CA SER A 594 -19.39 -8.05 8.90
C SER A 594 -18.44 -9.22 9.21
N CYS A 595 -17.32 -8.94 9.89
CA CYS A 595 -16.39 -9.96 10.36
C CYS A 595 -17.02 -10.89 11.42
N GLU A 596 -17.77 -10.35 12.38
CA GLU A 596 -18.50 -11.14 13.39
C GLU A 596 -19.58 -12.02 12.75
N LYS A 597 -20.33 -11.48 11.79
CA LYS A 597 -21.34 -12.23 11.00
C LYS A 597 -20.70 -13.42 10.30
N LEU A 598 -19.61 -13.20 9.57
CA LEU A 598 -18.91 -14.27 8.87
C LEU A 598 -18.25 -15.26 9.84
N ALA A 599 -17.62 -14.77 10.91
CA ALA A 599 -16.96 -15.62 11.90
C ALA A 599 -17.95 -16.56 12.60
N SER A 600 -19.16 -16.07 12.89
CA SER A 600 -20.23 -16.87 13.50
C SER A 600 -20.77 -17.91 12.52
N TYR A 601 -20.85 -17.59 11.23
CA TYR A 601 -21.26 -18.54 10.20
C TYR A 601 -20.24 -19.68 9.98
N MET A 602 -18.94 -19.38 10.13
CA MET A 602 -17.84 -20.34 9.88
C MET A 602 -17.23 -20.96 11.15
N ASP A 603 -17.77 -20.66 12.34
CA ASP A 603 -17.21 -21.08 13.64
C ASP A 603 -15.75 -20.62 13.89
N PHE A 604 -15.39 -19.41 13.46
CA PHE A 604 -14.05 -18.84 13.61
C PHE A 604 -13.84 -18.12 14.96
N VAL A 605 -13.57 -18.90 16.00
CA VAL A 605 -13.41 -18.43 17.38
C VAL A 605 -12.27 -17.43 17.57
N LYS A 606 -11.13 -17.57 16.86
CA LYS A 606 -10.02 -16.60 17.00
C LYS A 606 -10.36 -15.29 16.34
N LEU A 607 -11.10 -15.32 15.23
CA LEU A 607 -11.55 -14.11 14.55
C LEU A 607 -12.50 -13.31 15.45
N GLN A 608 -13.50 -13.96 16.06
CA GLN A 608 -14.41 -13.32 17.03
C GLN A 608 -13.64 -12.62 18.15
N LYS A 609 -12.72 -13.32 18.83
CA LYS A 609 -11.90 -12.75 19.91
C LYS A 609 -11.04 -11.58 19.46
N GLU A 610 -10.50 -11.63 18.24
CA GLU A 610 -9.70 -10.53 17.71
C GLU A 610 -10.58 -9.32 17.40
N VAL A 611 -11.78 -9.50 16.84
CA VAL A 611 -12.72 -8.39 16.60
C VAL A 611 -13.11 -7.71 17.91
N GLU A 612 -13.52 -8.48 18.93
CA GLU A 612 -13.85 -7.95 20.27
C GLU A 612 -12.68 -7.12 20.83
N LYS A 613 -11.46 -7.69 20.81
CA LYS A 613 -10.24 -7.01 21.26
C LYS A 613 -10.00 -5.70 20.51
N GLN A 614 -10.13 -5.67 19.18
CA GLN A 614 -9.88 -4.45 18.41
C GLN A 614 -10.98 -3.41 18.64
N ARG A 615 -12.24 -3.84 18.78
CA ARG A 615 -13.37 -2.96 19.10
C ARG A 615 -13.19 -2.26 20.44
N GLU A 616 -12.74 -2.96 21.48
CA GLU A 616 -12.43 -2.38 22.80
C GLU A 616 -11.27 -1.38 22.78
N ASN A 617 -10.30 -1.56 21.87
CA ASN A 617 -9.11 -0.72 21.79
C ASN A 617 -9.24 0.46 20.82
N PHE A 618 -10.26 0.48 19.96
CA PHE A 618 -10.42 1.48 18.90
C PHE A 618 -10.37 2.94 19.39
N SER A 619 -11.01 3.23 20.53
CA SER A 619 -11.03 4.56 21.16
C SER A 619 -9.75 4.92 21.89
N LYS A 620 -8.91 3.94 22.24
CA LYS A 620 -7.69 4.11 23.03
C LYS A 620 -6.43 4.15 22.17
N GLN A 621 -6.51 3.68 20.92
CA GLN A 621 -5.36 3.55 20.05
C GLN A 621 -4.96 4.90 19.42
N VAL A 622 -3.80 5.40 19.82
CA VAL A 622 -3.08 6.47 19.12
C VAL A 622 -1.99 5.80 18.28
N PRO A 623 -2.02 5.87 16.93
CA PRO A 623 -0.92 5.36 16.13
C PRO A 623 0.38 6.07 16.55
N PRO A 624 1.50 5.35 16.72
CA PRO A 624 2.77 5.96 17.07
C PRO A 624 3.15 7.03 16.04
N LEU A 625 3.49 8.22 16.52
CA LEU A 625 4.10 9.25 15.69
C LEU A 625 5.60 8.95 15.51
N PRO A 626 6.22 9.35 14.39
CA PRO A 626 7.68 9.34 14.28
C PRO A 626 8.31 10.04 15.49
N ASP A 627 9.34 9.42 16.07
CA ASP A 627 9.94 9.91 17.31
C ASP A 627 10.50 11.33 17.09
N ARG A 628 9.96 12.30 17.84
CA ARG A 628 10.35 13.71 17.82
C ARG A 628 11.43 14.04 18.85
N ASN A 629 11.81 13.11 19.73
CA ASN A 629 12.66 13.39 20.89
C ASN A 629 14.10 13.81 20.53
N HIS A 630 14.55 13.61 19.28
CA HIS A 630 15.86 14.08 18.84
C HIS A 630 15.95 15.62 18.73
N LEU A 631 14.82 16.36 18.70
CA LEU A 631 14.82 17.83 18.83
C LEU A 631 15.08 18.33 20.26
N LYS A 632 15.11 17.44 21.27
CA LYS A 632 15.49 17.80 22.65
C LYS A 632 16.99 17.69 22.92
N VAL A 633 17.74 17.03 22.02
CA VAL A 633 19.19 16.90 22.13
C VAL A 633 19.82 18.03 21.33
N GLY A 634 19.68 19.27 21.83
CA GLY A 634 20.20 20.45 21.13
C GLY A 634 19.66 21.82 21.55
N THR A 635 18.90 21.92 22.65
CA THR A 635 18.60 23.21 23.31
C THR A 635 19.32 23.33 24.62
#